data_AF-A0A1C4YPE3-F1
#
_entry.id   AF-A0A1C4YPE3-F1
#
_cell.length_a   1.000
_cell.length_b   1.000
_cell.length_c   1.000
_cell.angle_alpha   90.00
_cell.angle_beta   90.00
_cell.angle_gamma   90.00
#
_symmetry.space_group_name_H-M   'P 1'
#
loop_
_entity.id
_entity.type
_entity.pdbx_description
1 polymer ?
#
loop_
_entity_poly.entity_id
_entity_poly.type
_entity_poly.pdbx_seq_one_letter_code
_entity_poly.pdbx_strand_id
1 'polypeptide(L)'
;MSKKLKRVFFGARRPSSPSSPQPQTLMGQFLRAVMLRWDEQTQLHVEVKKHGSKDGNELTRAAFEVAVRRYFPPDTDLRVISGLVHEMRQVFGELVPVLETEMLIRAALGEEVPIDDITLVPELTAKTFTLMGLTDKWSRDVSTVNSVLAEAEELVHRRGFAPTPAA
;
A
#
# COMPACT_ATOMS: atom_id res chain seq x y z
N MET A 1 -4.94 36.12 -18.55
CA MET A 1 -5.81 34.92 -18.47
C MET A 1 -4.94 33.67 -18.56
N SER A 2 -4.52 33.13 -17.43
CA SER A 2 -3.64 31.95 -17.39
C SER A 2 -4.46 30.68 -17.53
N LYS A 3 -4.22 29.92 -18.61
CA LYS A 3 -4.85 28.62 -18.87
C LYS A 3 -4.37 27.60 -17.84
N LYS A 4 -5.29 27.06 -17.03
CA LYS A 4 -5.03 25.93 -16.13
C LYS A 4 -4.72 24.68 -16.97
N LEU A 5 -3.49 24.19 -16.90
CA LEU A 5 -3.13 22.85 -17.37
C LEU A 5 -3.87 21.83 -16.50
N LYS A 6 -4.85 21.12 -17.06
CA LYS A 6 -5.39 19.91 -16.46
C LYS A 6 -4.30 18.84 -16.53
N ARG A 7 -3.67 18.50 -15.40
CA ARG A 7 -2.87 17.28 -15.29
C ARG A 7 -3.82 16.08 -15.47
N VAL A 8 -3.76 15.45 -16.63
CA VAL A 8 -4.42 14.17 -16.88
C VAL A 8 -3.48 13.10 -16.33
N PHE A 9 -3.87 12.47 -15.21
CA PHE A 9 -3.25 11.24 -14.76
C PHE A 9 -3.78 10.12 -15.67
N PHE A 10 -2.95 9.66 -16.61
CA PHE A 10 -3.26 8.46 -17.39
C PHE A 10 -2.90 7.24 -16.55
N GLY A 11 -3.90 6.60 -15.92
CA GLY A 11 -3.73 5.26 -15.37
C GLY A 11 -3.73 4.22 -16.49
N ALA A 12 -3.09 3.08 -16.25
CA ALA A 12 -3.02 2.00 -17.22
C ALA A 12 -4.28 1.12 -17.13
N ARG A 13 -4.82 0.68 -18.28
CA ARG A 13 -5.86 -0.37 -18.31
C ARG A 13 -5.26 -1.73 -17.94
N ARG A 14 -6.05 -2.53 -17.22
CA ARG A 14 -5.72 -3.87 -16.75
C ARG A 14 -5.25 -4.79 -17.89
N PRO A 15 -4.03 -5.37 -17.83
CA PRO A 15 -3.63 -6.45 -18.71
C PRO A 15 -4.28 -7.78 -18.28
N SER A 16 -4.63 -8.61 -19.26
CA SER A 16 -5.14 -9.98 -19.07
C SER A 16 -3.96 -10.96 -18.92
N SER A 17 -3.34 -11.03 -17.74
CA SER A 17 -2.30 -12.04 -17.43
C SER A 17 -2.83 -13.18 -16.56
N PRO A 18 -2.38 -14.43 -16.76
CA PRO A 18 -2.88 -15.61 -16.04
C PRO A 18 -2.22 -15.85 -14.66
N SER A 19 -3.03 -16.47 -13.79
CA SER A 19 -2.71 -17.37 -12.64
C SER A 19 -2.12 -16.89 -11.31
N SER A 20 -2.09 -15.60 -10.97
CA SER A 20 -1.88 -15.20 -9.56
C SER A 20 -3.23 -14.91 -8.90
N PRO A 21 -3.55 -15.51 -7.74
CA PRO A 21 -4.84 -15.34 -7.09
C PRO A 21 -5.13 -13.85 -6.88
N GLN A 22 -6.29 -13.41 -7.34
CA GLN A 22 -6.70 -12.02 -7.17
C GLN A 22 -7.13 -11.82 -5.72
N PRO A 23 -6.99 -10.59 -5.17
CA PRO A 23 -7.52 -10.28 -3.85
C PRO A 23 -9.04 -10.56 -3.80
N GLN A 24 -9.47 -11.21 -2.73
CA GLN A 24 -10.86 -11.65 -2.56
C GLN A 24 -11.71 -10.63 -1.77
N THR A 25 -11.07 -9.60 -1.22
CA THR A 25 -11.74 -8.58 -0.41
C THR A 25 -11.84 -7.25 -1.16
N LEU A 26 -12.86 -6.45 -0.83
CA LEU A 26 -13.06 -5.12 -1.41
C LEU A 26 -11.85 -4.20 -1.16
N MET A 27 -11.30 -4.23 0.06
CA MET A 27 -10.08 -3.49 0.39
C MET A 27 -8.87 -4.04 -0.36
N GLY A 28 -8.74 -5.35 -0.54
CA GLY A 28 -7.67 -5.96 -1.34
C GLY A 28 -7.72 -5.51 -2.80
N GLN A 29 -8.90 -5.46 -3.41
CA GLN A 29 -9.07 -4.93 -4.77
C GLN A 29 -8.72 -3.45 -4.85
N PHE A 30 -9.14 -2.65 -3.87
CA PHE A 30 -8.76 -1.25 -3.78
C PHE A 30 -7.24 -1.06 -3.70
N LEU A 31 -6.57 -1.76 -2.77
CA LEU A 31 -5.12 -1.69 -2.61
C LEU A 31 -4.39 -2.12 -3.87
N ARG A 32 -4.86 -3.17 -4.54
CA ARG A 32 -4.33 -3.61 -5.84
C ARG A 32 -4.41 -2.51 -6.89
N ALA A 33 -5.57 -1.86 -7.02
CA ALA A 33 -5.76 -0.78 -7.98
C ALA A 33 -4.88 0.44 -7.65
N VAL A 34 -4.71 0.76 -6.36
CA VAL A 34 -3.80 1.83 -5.91
C VAL A 34 -2.35 1.51 -6.23
N MET A 35 -1.88 0.32 -5.86
CA MET A 35 -0.51 -0.15 -6.10
C MET A 35 -0.16 -0.14 -7.60
N LEU A 36 -1.07 -0.62 -8.43
CA LEU A 36 -0.90 -0.70 -9.88
C LEU A 36 -1.27 0.59 -10.63
N ARG A 37 -1.75 1.62 -9.90
CA ARG A 37 -2.22 2.90 -10.44
C ARG A 37 -3.27 2.75 -11.53
N TRP A 38 -4.21 1.83 -11.31
CA TRP A 38 -5.33 1.60 -12.21
C TRP A 38 -6.44 2.62 -11.96
N ASP A 39 -7.13 3.02 -13.03
CA ASP A 39 -8.15 4.07 -12.99
C ASP A 39 -9.33 3.72 -12.05
N GLU A 40 -9.60 2.42 -11.88
CA GLU A 40 -10.70 1.90 -11.03
C GLU A 40 -10.53 2.21 -9.53
N GLN A 41 -9.34 2.62 -9.08
CA GLN A 41 -9.09 2.98 -7.67
C GLN A 41 -10.08 4.03 -7.15
N THR A 42 -10.56 4.95 -8.00
CA THR A 42 -11.48 6.01 -7.58
C THR A 42 -12.88 5.44 -7.28
N GLN A 43 -13.35 4.52 -8.11
CA GLN A 43 -14.62 3.82 -7.88
C GLN A 43 -14.51 2.92 -6.63
N LEU A 44 -13.43 2.15 -6.53
CA LEU A 44 -13.20 1.26 -5.38
C LEU A 44 -13.06 2.05 -4.06
N HIS A 45 -12.43 3.23 -4.09
CA HIS A 45 -12.36 4.10 -2.91
C HIS A 45 -13.75 4.53 -2.40
N VAL A 46 -14.69 4.80 -3.31
CA VAL A 46 -16.07 5.13 -2.93
C VAL A 46 -16.75 3.93 -2.26
N GLU A 47 -16.60 2.73 -2.81
CA GLU A 47 -17.16 1.51 -2.23
C GLU A 47 -16.52 1.18 -0.88
N VAL A 48 -15.19 1.25 -0.76
CA VAL A 48 -14.47 1.08 0.51
C VAL A 48 -14.96 2.08 1.55
N LYS A 49 -15.21 3.34 1.18
CA LYS A 49 -15.75 4.34 2.12
C LYS A 49 -17.17 4.03 2.58
N LYS A 50 -18.03 3.50 1.71
CA LYS A 50 -19.40 3.10 2.08
C LYS A 50 -19.41 1.95 3.09
N HIS A 51 -18.51 0.99 2.91
CA HIS A 51 -18.39 -0.19 3.76
C HIS A 51 -17.37 -0.03 4.88
N GLY A 52 -16.78 1.17 5.03
CA GLY A 52 -15.56 1.43 5.79
C GLY A 52 -15.49 0.65 7.09
N SER A 53 -14.42 -0.12 7.26
CA SER A 53 -14.29 -1.01 8.41
C SER A 53 -12.88 -1.01 8.98
N LYS A 54 -12.83 -1.21 10.30
CA LYS A 54 -11.61 -1.51 11.05
C LYS A 54 -10.79 -2.62 10.36
N ASP A 55 -11.47 -3.63 9.84
CA ASP A 55 -10.87 -4.80 9.19
C ASP A 55 -10.18 -4.43 7.86
N GLY A 56 -10.70 -3.45 7.12
CA GLY A 56 -10.02 -2.90 5.94
C GLY A 56 -8.72 -2.18 6.30
N ASN A 57 -8.68 -1.47 7.44
CA ASN A 57 -7.45 -0.86 7.93
C ASN A 57 -6.43 -1.94 8.27
N GLU A 58 -6.84 -3.03 8.94
CA GLU A 58 -5.97 -4.17 9.24
C GLU A 58 -5.39 -4.82 7.98
N LEU A 59 -6.15 -4.90 6.88
CA LEU A 59 -5.61 -5.36 5.60
C LEU A 59 -4.56 -4.44 5.03
N THR A 60 -4.73 -3.12 5.16
CA THR A 60 -3.69 -2.16 4.77
C THR A 60 -2.41 -2.35 5.61
N ARG A 61 -2.56 -2.60 6.92
CA ARG A 61 -1.45 -2.87 7.83
C ARG A 61 -0.71 -4.16 7.46
N ALA A 62 -1.45 -5.23 7.21
CA ALA A 62 -0.89 -6.53 6.82
C ALA A 62 -0.21 -6.48 5.45
N ALA A 63 -0.82 -5.82 4.45
CA ALA A 63 -0.23 -5.66 3.13
C ALA A 63 1.10 -4.91 3.20
N PHE A 64 1.15 -3.83 4.00
CA PHE A 64 2.39 -3.11 4.26
C PHE A 64 3.46 -4.00 4.89
N GLU A 65 3.12 -4.74 5.95
CA GLU A 65 4.06 -5.63 6.65
C GLU A 65 4.64 -6.70 5.71
N VAL A 66 3.79 -7.36 4.93
CA VAL A 66 4.19 -8.36 3.93
C VAL A 66 5.08 -7.73 2.86
N ALA A 67 4.68 -6.57 2.31
CA ALA A 67 5.44 -5.90 1.26
C ALA A 67 6.83 -5.46 1.72
N VAL A 68 6.92 -4.88 2.91
CA VAL A 68 8.18 -4.42 3.53
C VAL A 68 9.12 -5.59 3.76
N ARG A 69 8.65 -6.66 4.43
CA ARG A 69 9.48 -7.85 4.71
C ARG A 69 9.89 -8.61 3.46
N ARG A 70 9.11 -8.50 2.37
CA ARG A 70 9.46 -9.10 1.09
C ARG A 70 10.52 -8.31 0.34
N TYR A 71 10.48 -6.98 0.42
CA TYR A 71 11.41 -6.12 -0.28
C TYR A 71 12.74 -5.97 0.45
N PHE A 72 12.70 -5.78 1.76
CA PHE A 72 13.87 -5.55 2.58
C PHE A 72 14.33 -6.85 3.26
N PRO A 73 15.61 -7.22 3.13
CA PRO A 73 16.21 -8.22 3.99
C PRO A 73 16.08 -7.84 5.47
N PRO A 74 16.10 -8.82 6.39
CA PRO A 74 16.34 -8.55 7.81
C PRO A 74 17.60 -7.70 8.00
N ASP A 75 17.64 -6.87 9.04
CA ASP A 75 18.78 -6.00 9.39
C ASP A 75 19.17 -4.96 8.31
N THR A 76 18.21 -4.57 7.45
CA THR A 76 18.44 -3.51 6.46
C THR A 76 18.88 -2.20 7.13
N ASP A 77 19.97 -1.62 6.62
CA ASP A 77 20.51 -0.35 7.09
C ASP A 77 19.51 0.82 6.91
N LEU A 78 19.37 1.65 7.94
CA LEU A 78 18.50 2.82 7.95
C LEU A 78 18.69 3.73 6.71
N ARG A 79 19.92 3.87 6.22
CA ARG A 79 20.23 4.70 5.03
C ARG A 79 19.51 4.21 3.78
N VAL A 80 19.31 2.88 3.66
CA VAL A 80 18.58 2.29 2.53
C VAL A 80 17.08 2.60 2.66
N ILE A 81 16.54 2.51 3.88
CA ILE A 81 15.15 2.85 4.18
C ILE A 81 14.90 4.34 3.89
N SER A 82 15.74 5.23 4.44
CA SER A 82 15.66 6.68 4.18
C SER A 82 15.81 7.03 2.71
N GLY A 83 16.65 6.30 1.97
CA GLY A 83 16.78 6.44 0.51
C GLY A 83 15.45 6.18 -0.20
N LEU A 84 14.79 5.07 0.11
CA LEU A 84 13.46 4.76 -0.45
C LEU A 84 12.43 5.83 -0.08
N VAL A 85 12.37 6.25 1.19
CA VAL A 85 11.40 7.26 1.64
C VAL A 85 11.64 8.62 0.98
N HIS A 86 12.90 8.99 0.78
CA HIS A 86 13.24 10.20 0.03
C HIS A 86 12.79 10.12 -1.42
N GLU A 87 13.03 9.00 -2.11
CA GLU A 87 12.54 8.80 -3.47
C GLU A 87 11.00 8.91 -3.56
N MET A 88 10.29 8.31 -2.60
CA MET A 88 8.83 8.45 -2.51
C MET A 88 8.42 9.92 -2.31
N ARG A 89 9.11 10.67 -1.45
CA ARG A 89 8.87 12.10 -1.24
C ARG A 89 9.09 12.91 -2.52
N GLN A 90 10.07 12.56 -3.35
CA GLN A 90 10.29 13.23 -4.65
C GLN A 90 9.15 12.97 -5.64
N VAL A 91 8.58 11.76 -5.64
CA VAL A 91 7.51 11.37 -6.58
C VAL A 91 6.13 11.88 -6.12
N PHE A 92 5.82 11.73 -4.84
CA PHE A 92 4.48 11.99 -4.28
C PHE A 92 4.37 13.33 -3.55
N GLY A 93 5.49 14.04 -3.37
CA GLY A 93 5.53 15.36 -2.77
C GLY A 93 5.19 15.35 -1.28
N GLU A 94 4.58 16.43 -0.80
CA GLU A 94 4.46 16.69 0.63
C GLU A 94 3.53 15.74 1.39
N LEU A 95 2.81 14.89 0.67
CA LEU A 95 1.88 13.92 1.21
C LEU A 95 2.55 12.72 1.88
N VAL A 96 3.85 12.48 1.64
CA VAL A 96 4.59 11.37 2.26
C VAL A 96 5.08 11.79 3.64
N PRO A 97 4.53 11.25 4.75
CA PRO A 97 5.00 11.55 6.10
C PRO A 97 6.34 10.84 6.35
N VAL A 98 7.45 11.53 6.09
CA VAL A 98 8.80 10.91 5.97
C VAL A 98 9.17 10.13 7.24
N LEU A 99 9.08 10.77 8.41
CA LEU A 99 9.50 10.19 9.67
C LEU A 99 8.63 8.98 10.05
N GLU A 100 7.32 9.13 9.95
CA GLU A 100 6.36 8.05 10.23
C GLU A 100 6.56 6.87 9.27
N THR A 101 6.86 7.15 8.01
CA THR A 101 7.12 6.11 7.01
C THR A 101 8.38 5.31 7.36
N GLU A 102 9.48 5.98 7.72
CA GLU A 102 10.70 5.29 8.16
C GLU A 102 10.47 4.46 9.42
N MET A 103 9.80 5.02 10.42
CA MET A 103 9.50 4.34 11.68
C MET A 103 8.64 3.10 11.47
N LEU A 104 7.60 3.19 10.64
CA LEU A 104 6.73 2.06 10.33
C LEU A 104 7.46 0.96 9.56
N ILE A 105 8.36 1.29 8.64
CA ILE A 105 9.16 0.29 7.90
C ILE A 105 10.06 -0.47 8.87
N ARG A 106 10.79 0.26 9.72
CA ARG A 106 11.68 -0.33 10.74
C ARG A 106 10.92 -1.22 11.73
N ALA A 107 9.76 -0.76 12.20
CA ALA A 107 8.89 -1.57 13.05
C ALA A 107 8.41 -2.84 12.36
N ALA A 108 8.07 -2.80 11.07
CA ALA A 108 7.71 -3.99 10.30
C ALA A 108 8.88 -4.98 10.12
N LEU A 109 10.12 -4.47 10.13
CA LEU A 109 11.35 -5.28 10.13
C LEU A 109 11.74 -5.80 11.53
N GLY A 110 10.97 -5.47 12.57
CA GLY A 110 11.16 -5.98 13.92
C GLY A 110 12.01 -5.10 14.84
N GLU A 111 12.38 -3.88 14.40
CA GLU A 111 13.00 -2.92 15.29
C GLU A 111 11.99 -2.37 16.32
N GLU A 112 12.44 -2.13 17.55
CA GLU A 112 11.67 -1.43 18.56
C GLU A 112 11.69 0.08 18.29
N VAL A 113 10.60 0.62 17.77
CA VAL A 113 10.44 2.03 17.37
C VAL A 113 9.12 2.56 17.94
N PRO A 114 9.07 3.79 18.50
CA PRO A 114 7.85 4.31 19.14
C PRO A 114 6.79 4.70 18.10
N ILE A 115 5.95 3.76 17.68
CA ILE A 115 4.91 4.00 16.67
C ILE A 115 3.52 4.26 17.27
N ASP A 116 3.35 4.14 18.59
CA ASP A 116 2.05 4.18 19.27
C ASP A 116 1.36 5.56 19.18
N ASP A 117 2.15 6.64 19.04
CA ASP A 117 1.63 8.00 18.92
C ASP A 117 1.26 8.38 17.47
N ILE A 118 1.49 7.49 16.50
CA ILE A 118 1.14 7.75 15.10
C ILE A 118 -0.38 7.63 14.94
N THR A 119 -1.05 8.75 14.71
CA THR A 119 -2.49 8.76 14.46
C THR A 119 -2.86 8.00 13.18
N LEU A 120 -4.11 7.51 13.10
CA LEU A 120 -4.59 6.63 12.04
C LEU A 120 -4.37 7.17 10.61
N VAL A 121 -4.57 8.47 10.41
CA VAL A 121 -4.47 9.07 9.06
C VAL A 121 -3.02 9.08 8.54
N PRO A 122 -2.03 9.63 9.26
CA PRO A 122 -0.61 9.47 8.93
C PRO A 122 -0.19 8.01 8.76
N GLU A 123 -0.64 7.12 9.65
CA GLU A 123 -0.30 5.70 9.59
C GLU A 123 -0.73 5.07 8.25
N LEU A 124 -2.01 5.17 7.89
CA LEU A 124 -2.54 4.59 6.65
C LEU A 124 -1.96 5.28 5.41
N THR A 125 -1.68 6.58 5.50
CA THR A 125 -1.06 7.35 4.42
C THR A 125 0.37 6.86 4.15
N ALA A 126 1.19 6.73 5.19
CA ALA A 126 2.55 6.20 5.10
C ALA A 126 2.58 4.80 4.48
N LYS A 127 1.70 3.91 4.96
CA LYS A 127 1.59 2.53 4.48
C LYS A 127 1.17 2.47 3.01
N THR A 128 0.19 3.28 2.61
CA THR A 128 -0.28 3.32 1.22
C THR A 128 0.80 3.82 0.27
N PHE A 129 1.50 4.91 0.61
CA PHE A 129 2.60 5.40 -0.24
C PHE A 129 3.76 4.41 -0.30
N THR A 130 4.07 3.71 0.79
CA THR A 130 5.07 2.64 0.79
C THR A 130 4.68 1.52 -0.16
N LEU A 131 3.43 1.05 -0.12
CA LEU A 131 2.93 0.05 -1.05
C LEU A 131 3.07 0.49 -2.51
N MET A 132 2.75 1.75 -2.82
CA MET A 132 2.94 2.30 -4.17
C MET A 132 4.43 2.38 -4.56
N GLY A 133 5.30 2.86 -3.66
CA GLY A 133 6.73 2.97 -3.89
C GLY A 133 7.41 1.62 -4.12
N LEU A 134 7.08 0.61 -3.30
CA LEU A 134 7.58 -0.75 -3.48
C LEU A 134 7.05 -1.40 -4.77
N THR A 135 5.81 -1.09 -5.14
CA THR A 135 5.25 -1.56 -6.42
C THR A 135 6.02 -0.99 -7.61
N ASP A 136 6.48 0.26 -7.53
CA ASP A 136 7.36 0.83 -8.56
C ASP A 136 8.71 0.08 -8.62
N LYS A 137 9.27 -0.35 -7.48
CA LYS A 137 10.49 -1.17 -7.44
C LYS A 137 10.30 -2.56 -8.04
N TRP A 138 9.11 -3.12 -7.95
CA TRP A 138 8.72 -4.35 -8.63
C TRP A 138 8.29 -4.14 -10.09
N SER A 139 8.57 -2.98 -10.67
CA SER A 139 8.14 -2.63 -12.04
C SER A 139 6.63 -2.80 -12.27
N ARG A 140 5.83 -2.64 -11.20
CA ARG A 140 4.39 -2.87 -11.15
C ARG A 140 3.98 -4.27 -11.62
N ASP A 141 4.79 -5.28 -11.30
CA ASP A 141 4.47 -6.66 -11.60
C ASP A 141 3.17 -7.09 -10.90
N VAL A 142 2.17 -7.40 -11.71
CA VAL A 142 0.82 -7.78 -11.25
C VAL A 142 0.86 -9.04 -10.42
N SER A 143 1.75 -9.99 -10.75
CA SER A 143 1.87 -11.25 -10.02
C SER A 143 2.36 -11.02 -8.59
N THR A 144 3.41 -10.22 -8.43
CA THR A 144 3.97 -9.85 -7.13
C THR A 144 2.96 -9.10 -6.28
N VAL A 145 2.26 -8.11 -6.84
CA VAL A 145 1.21 -7.36 -6.12
C VAL A 145 0.09 -8.30 -5.66
N ASN A 146 -0.39 -9.19 -6.54
CA ASN A 146 -1.41 -10.17 -6.18
C ASN A 146 -0.94 -11.10 -5.05
N SER A 147 0.31 -11.59 -5.12
CA SER A 147 0.88 -12.46 -4.10
C SER A 147 1.02 -11.77 -2.73
N VAL A 148 1.44 -10.50 -2.70
CA VAL A 148 1.51 -9.72 -1.46
C VAL A 148 0.13 -9.59 -0.83
N LEU A 149 -0.88 -9.26 -1.63
CA LEU A 149 -2.23 -9.05 -1.13
C LEU A 149 -2.90 -10.35 -0.68
N ALA A 150 -2.66 -11.47 -1.37
CA ALA A 150 -3.16 -12.78 -0.94
C ALA A 150 -2.55 -13.20 0.41
N GLU A 151 -1.24 -13.01 0.61
CA GLU A 151 -0.60 -13.27 1.90
C GLU A 151 -1.10 -12.33 3.00
N ALA A 152 -1.37 -11.07 2.66
CA ALA A 152 -1.95 -10.11 3.59
C ALA A 152 -3.38 -10.50 4.02
N GLU A 153 -4.23 -10.93 3.09
CA GLU A 153 -5.59 -11.42 3.39
C GLU A 153 -5.55 -12.62 4.34
N GLU A 154 -4.65 -13.57 4.09
CA GLU A 154 -4.42 -14.73 4.98
C GLU A 154 -3.91 -14.28 6.37
N LEU A 155 -2.98 -13.33 6.43
CA LEU A 155 -2.47 -12.79 7.70
C LEU A 155 -3.58 -12.12 8.52
N VAL A 156 -4.44 -11.33 7.88
CA VAL A 156 -5.58 -10.65 8.52
C VAL A 156 -6.59 -11.66 9.03
N HIS A 157 -6.89 -12.69 8.24
CA HIS A 157 -7.78 -13.77 8.65
C HIS A 157 -7.25 -14.49 9.89
N ARG A 158 -5.95 -14.85 9.91
CA ARG A 158 -5.28 -15.45 11.08
C ARG A 158 -5.30 -14.55 12.31
N ARG A 159 -5.34 -13.23 12.13
CA ARG A 159 -5.49 -12.24 13.21
C ARG A 159 -6.93 -12.07 13.71
N GLY A 160 -7.89 -12.80 13.12
CA GLY A 160 -9.30 -12.80 13.54
C GLY A 160 -10.14 -11.67 12.95
N PHE A 161 -9.65 -11.00 11.90
CA PHE A 161 -10.39 -9.96 11.18
C PHE A 161 -11.04 -10.53 9.92
N ALA A 162 -12.15 -9.94 9.49
CA ALA A 162 -12.93 -10.35 8.34
C ALA A 162 -13.26 -9.16 7.42
N PRO A 163 -12.30 -8.70 6.59
CA PRO A 163 -12.55 -7.62 5.65
C PRO A 163 -13.70 -7.96 4.70
N THR A 164 -14.45 -6.94 4.29
CA THR A 164 -15.61 -7.08 3.40
C THR A 164 -15.21 -7.85 2.13
N PRO A 165 -15.90 -8.96 1.78
CA PRO A 165 -15.68 -9.66 0.53
C PRO A 165 -15.89 -8.74 -0.67
N ALA A 166 -15.14 -8.95 -1.75
CA ALA A 166 -15.44 -8.33 -3.02
C ALA A 166 -16.71 -8.93 -3.63
N ALA A 167 -17.46 -8.12 -4.38
CA ALA A 167 -18.66 -8.54 -5.11
C ALA A 167 -18.32 -9.26 -6.42
#